data_AF-A0A0N5A9M5-F1
#
_entry.id   AF-A0A0N5A9M5-F1
#
_cell.length_a   1.000
_cell.length_b   1.000
_cell.length_c   1.000
_cell.angle_alpha   90.00
_cell.angle_beta   90.00
_cell.angle_gamma   90.00
#
_symmetry.space_group_name_H-M   'P 1'
#
loop_
_entity.id
_entity.type
_entity.pdbx_description
1 polymer ?
#
loop_
_entity_poly.entity_id
_entity_poly.type
_entity_poly.pdbx_seq_one_letter_code
_entity_poly.pdbx_strand_id
1 'polypeptide(L)'
;MVGTEVSAKFKGAFCEAKIKRFSKSVKCKVLSKEPPYSTVFVDHSQIEGILEVNQIVDVTVGKDSFKAVIQHVKDNSMYTVVFNDGDERQLRRTQLCIKGAKHFDDSANLDTMPLYNPEAFSSPVVPDISKSSRYKSKR
;
A
#
# COMPACT_ATOMS: atom_id res chain seq x y z
N MET A 1 5.60 14.92 13.67
CA MET A 1 4.78 13.91 12.93
C MET A 1 3.37 13.83 13.49
N VAL A 2 3.19 13.75 14.80
CA VAL A 2 1.92 14.06 15.47
C VAL A 2 1.66 15.57 15.37
N GLY A 3 0.40 15.97 15.17
CA GLY A 3 -0.04 17.35 14.96
C GLY A 3 0.00 17.79 13.49
N THR A 4 0.52 16.97 12.58
CA THR A 4 0.59 17.29 11.14
C THR A 4 -0.80 17.22 10.51
N GLU A 5 -1.17 18.23 9.73
CA GLU A 5 -2.37 18.24 8.90
C GLU A 5 -2.15 17.37 7.65
N VAL A 6 -3.04 16.41 7.45
CA VAL A 6 -3.03 15.45 6.35
C VAL A 6 -4.43 15.32 5.76
N SER A 7 -4.52 14.88 4.51
CA SER A 7 -5.79 14.54 3.87
C SER A 7 -5.99 13.03 3.94
N ALA A 8 -7.10 12.59 4.53
CA ALA A 8 -7.42 11.18 4.70
C ALA A 8 -8.50 10.74 3.70
N LYS A 9 -8.26 9.64 2.97
CA LYS A 9 -9.22 9.08 2.02
C LYS A 9 -10.35 8.34 2.77
N PHE A 10 -11.58 8.80 2.61
CA PHE A 10 -12.78 8.19 3.14
C PHE A 10 -13.89 8.13 2.09
N LYS A 11 -14.43 6.93 1.83
CA LYS A 11 -15.50 6.69 0.84
C LYS A 11 -15.25 7.32 -0.55
N GLY A 12 -13.99 7.39 -0.99
CA GLY A 12 -13.62 7.97 -2.29
C GLY A 12 -13.32 9.47 -2.26
N ALA A 13 -13.65 10.18 -1.20
CA ALA A 13 -13.30 11.58 -0.99
C ALA A 13 -12.10 11.72 -0.04
N PHE A 14 -11.43 12.87 -0.07
CA PHE A 14 -10.39 13.23 0.88
C PHE A 14 -10.92 14.28 1.84
N CYS A 15 -10.83 14.01 3.13
CA CYS A 15 -11.18 14.97 4.17
C CYS A 15 -9.91 15.42 4.91
N GLU A 16 -9.90 16.67 5.35
CA GLU A 16 -8.83 17.19 6.20
C GLU A 16 -8.86 16.51 7.57
N ALA A 17 -7.70 16.04 8.00
CA ALA A 17 -7.51 15.37 9.27
C ALA A 17 -6.16 15.75 9.88
N LYS A 18 -6.03 15.64 11.20
CA LYS A 18 -4.79 15.88 11.93
C LYS A 18 -4.29 14.58 12.56
N ILE A 19 -3.01 14.26 12.38
CA ILE A 19 -2.42 13.07 13.00
C ILE A 19 -2.36 13.26 14.52
N LYS A 20 -3.11 12.47 15.29
CA LYS A 20 -3.08 12.46 16.76
C LYS A 20 -2.09 11.44 17.31
N ARG A 21 -1.98 10.27 16.68
CA ARG A 21 -1.03 9.22 17.12
C ARG A 21 -0.48 8.46 15.94
N PHE A 22 0.77 8.03 16.06
CA PHE A 22 1.40 7.11 15.12
C PHE A 22 1.83 5.86 15.88
N SER A 23 1.43 4.69 15.39
CA SER A 23 1.79 3.39 15.93
C SER A 23 2.54 2.61 14.86
N LYS A 24 3.86 2.51 14.99
CA LYS A 24 4.69 1.72 14.08
C LYS A 24 4.53 0.24 14.42
N SER A 25 4.03 -0.52 13.47
CA SER A 25 3.79 -1.96 13.63
C SER A 25 4.12 -2.68 12.34
N VAL A 26 4.72 -3.85 12.45
CA VAL A 26 5.08 -4.71 11.31
C VAL A 26 4.52 -6.09 11.60
N LYS A 27 3.76 -6.62 10.63
CA LYS A 27 3.14 -7.93 10.73
C LYS A 27 3.88 -8.88 9.81
N CYS A 28 4.47 -9.92 10.39
CA CYS A 28 5.24 -10.92 9.68
C CYS A 28 4.41 -12.19 9.53
N LYS A 29 4.41 -12.78 8.33
CA LYS A 29 3.95 -14.14 8.09
C LYS A 29 5.13 -15.06 8.36
N VAL A 30 5.03 -15.90 9.37
CA VAL A 30 6.06 -16.87 9.75
C VAL A 30 5.56 -18.29 9.47
N LEU A 31 6.46 -19.20 9.14
CA LEU A 31 6.21 -20.62 8.95
C LEU A 31 6.93 -21.38 10.07
N SER A 32 6.18 -22.08 10.93
CA SER A 32 6.76 -22.91 11.98
C SER A 32 7.70 -23.95 11.39
N LYS A 33 8.87 -24.16 12.00
CA LYS A 33 9.79 -25.24 11.61
C LYS A 33 9.41 -26.59 12.17
N GLU A 34 8.48 -26.63 13.12
CA GLU A 34 8.02 -27.88 13.73
C GLU A 34 6.75 -28.39 13.04
N PRO A 35 6.62 -29.71 12.80
CA PRO A 35 5.39 -30.28 12.28
C PRO A 35 4.24 -29.95 13.24
N PRO A 36 3.12 -29.38 12.76
CA PRO A 36 2.57 -29.46 11.42
C PRO A 36 2.92 -28.34 10.41
N TYR A 37 4.07 -27.63 10.54
CA TYR A 37 4.51 -26.56 9.61
C TYR A 37 3.42 -25.51 9.36
N SER A 38 2.86 -24.95 10.43
CA SER A 38 1.78 -23.97 10.33
C SER A 38 2.30 -22.59 9.93
N THR A 39 1.55 -21.86 9.11
CA THR A 39 1.81 -20.44 8.85
C THR A 39 1.00 -19.57 9.81
N VAL A 40 1.67 -18.70 10.57
CA VAL A 40 1.04 -17.81 11.54
C VAL A 40 1.40 -16.36 11.19
N PHE A 41 0.49 -15.43 11.48
CA PHE A 41 0.78 -14.01 11.40
C PHE A 41 1.05 -13.47 12.78
N VAL A 42 2.26 -12.98 13.01
CA VAL A 42 2.72 -12.43 14.28
C VAL A 42 3.19 -11.00 14.09
N ASP A 43 3.04 -10.20 15.14
CA ASP A 43 3.56 -8.83 15.15
C ASP A 43 5.06 -8.84 15.49
N HIS A 44 5.80 -7.84 15.02
CA HIS A 44 7.23 -7.69 15.31
C HIS A 44 7.56 -7.70 16.80
N SER A 45 6.64 -7.25 17.67
CA SER A 45 6.81 -7.32 19.13
C SER A 45 6.93 -8.74 19.68
N GLN A 46 6.49 -9.75 18.93
CA GLN A 46 6.46 -11.16 19.34
C GLN A 46 7.60 -11.96 18.73
N ILE A 47 8.46 -11.32 17.93
CA ILE A 47 9.51 -11.97 17.16
C ILE A 47 10.85 -11.55 17.76
N GLU A 48 11.62 -12.52 18.21
CA GLU A 48 12.99 -12.33 18.65
C GLU A 48 13.93 -12.76 17.52
N GLY A 49 14.69 -11.80 17.00
CA GLY A 49 15.66 -12.02 15.93
C GLY A 49 15.60 -10.98 14.82
N ILE A 50 16.16 -11.34 13.66
CA ILE A 50 16.26 -10.46 12.49
C ILE A 50 14.96 -10.55 11.68
N LEU A 51 14.26 -9.42 11.52
CA LEU A 51 12.99 -9.31 10.80
C LEU A 51 13.18 -9.30 9.27
N GLU A 52 13.85 -10.32 8.74
CA GLU A 52 14.11 -10.48 7.30
C GLU A 52 13.47 -11.75 6.75
N VAL A 53 13.07 -11.71 5.48
CA VAL A 53 12.49 -12.87 4.80
C VAL A 53 13.52 -14.00 4.70
N ASN A 54 13.07 -15.23 4.89
CA ASN A 54 13.85 -16.46 4.99
C ASN A 54 14.79 -16.57 6.21
N GLN A 55 14.71 -15.64 7.17
CA GLN A 55 15.41 -15.78 8.44
C GLN A 55 14.65 -16.66 9.43
N ILE A 56 15.42 -17.41 10.22
CA ILE A 56 14.91 -18.18 11.36
C ILE A 56 14.86 -17.24 12.55
N VAL A 57 13.68 -17.13 13.15
CA VAL A 57 13.41 -16.30 14.31
C VAL A 57 12.65 -17.09 15.36
N ASP A 58 12.81 -16.70 16.61
CA ASP A 58 12.06 -17.27 17.73
C ASP A 58 10.80 -16.43 17.91
N VAL A 59 9.63 -17.08 17.82
CA VAL A 59 8.32 -16.43 17.85
C VAL A 59 7.61 -16.79 19.13
N THR A 60 7.25 -15.77 19.90
CA THR A 60 6.61 -15.91 21.21
C THR A 60 5.11 -15.56 21.10
N VAL A 61 4.26 -16.58 21.13
CA VAL A 61 2.80 -16.42 21.06
C VAL A 61 2.19 -16.80 22.41
N GLY A 62 1.84 -15.79 23.20
CA GLY A 62 1.29 -16.01 24.54
C GLY A 62 2.34 -16.54 25.50
N LYS A 63 2.31 -17.84 25.80
CA LYS A 63 3.26 -18.52 26.70
C LYS A 63 4.22 -19.46 25.99
N ASP A 64 3.95 -19.76 24.72
CA ASP A 64 4.73 -20.70 23.93
C ASP A 64 5.69 -19.94 23.02
N SER A 65 6.94 -20.39 22.97
CA SER A 65 7.96 -19.88 22.05
C SER A 65 8.38 -21.00 21.11
N PHE A 66 8.47 -20.71 19.82
CA PHE A 66 8.82 -21.70 18.81
C PHE A 66 9.64 -21.07 17.68
N LYS A 67 10.42 -21.90 17.00
CA LYS A 67 11.24 -21.46 15.87
C LYS A 67 10.41 -21.42 14.61
N ALA A 68 10.42 -20.28 13.93
CA ALA A 68 9.73 -20.10 12.68
C ALA A 68 10.59 -19.36 11.66
N VAL A 69 10.28 -19.53 10.38
CA VAL A 69 10.94 -18.84 9.27
C VAL A 69 10.02 -17.74 8.76
N ILE A 70 10.53 -16.52 8.66
CA ILE A 70 9.76 -15.39 8.11
C ILE A 70 9.57 -15.59 6.60
N GLN A 71 8.34 -15.68 6.13
CA GLN A 71 8.01 -15.79 4.70
C GLN A 71 7.71 -14.43 4.08
N HIS A 72 7.00 -13.56 4.81
CA HIS A 72 6.67 -12.21 4.33
C HIS A 72 6.68 -11.22 5.47
N VAL A 73 7.21 -10.02 5.22
CA VAL A 73 7.18 -8.89 6.15
C VAL A 73 6.29 -7.82 5.55
N LYS A 74 5.24 -7.41 6.28
CA LYS A 74 4.31 -6.37 5.82
C LYS A 74 4.19 -5.27 6.86
N ASP A 75 4.34 -4.03 6.41
CA ASP A 75 4.03 -2.87 7.24
C ASP A 75 2.55 -2.88 7.64
N ASN A 76 2.30 -2.78 8.93
CA ASN A 76 0.97 -2.64 9.54
C ASN A 76 0.87 -1.35 10.35
N SER A 77 1.76 -0.39 10.10
CA SER A 77 1.78 0.86 10.84
C SER A 77 0.44 1.58 10.72
N MET A 78 -0.06 2.01 11.87
CA MET A 78 -1.38 2.61 12.01
C MET A 78 -1.25 4.08 12.40
N TYR A 79 -1.95 4.94 11.68
CA TYR A 79 -2.02 6.37 11.94
C TYR A 79 -3.40 6.68 12.49
N THR A 80 -3.46 7.16 13.72
CA THR A 80 -4.67 7.69 14.32
C THR A 80 -4.77 9.16 13.95
N VAL A 81 -5.79 9.50 13.16
CA VAL A 81 -6.09 10.85 12.72
C VAL A 81 -7.43 11.30 13.28
N VAL A 82 -7.57 12.61 13.50
CA VAL A 82 -8.79 13.27 13.97
C VAL A 82 -9.29 14.19 12.86
N PHE A 83 -10.54 14.03 12.44
CA PHE A 83 -11.19 14.91 11.46
C PHE A 83 -11.70 16.19 12.12
N ASN A 84 -12.04 17.19 11.30
CA ASN A 84 -12.56 18.47 11.78
C ASN A 84 -13.88 18.33 12.57
N ASP A 85 -14.66 17.27 12.32
CA ASP A 85 -15.91 16.96 13.04
C ASP A 85 -15.66 16.23 14.40
N GLY A 86 -14.40 16.07 14.80
CA GLY A 86 -14.00 15.39 16.03
C GLY A 86 -13.88 13.87 15.92
N ASP A 87 -14.24 13.27 14.79
CA ASP A 87 -14.14 11.84 14.53
C ASP A 87 -12.69 11.34 14.51
N GLU A 88 -12.41 10.25 15.22
CA GLU A 88 -11.11 9.60 15.24
C GLU A 88 -11.10 8.34 14.38
N ARG A 89 -10.14 8.24 13.46
CA ARG A 89 -9.97 7.06 12.60
C ARG A 89 -8.55 6.56 12.61
N GLN A 90 -8.42 5.24 12.54
CA GLN A 90 -7.17 4.54 12.29
C GLN A 90 -7.05 4.24 10.80
N LEU A 91 -6.01 4.76 10.17
CA LEU A 91 -5.76 4.64 8.74
C LEU A 91 -4.32 4.17 8.48
N ARG A 92 -4.12 3.50 7.35
CA ARG A 92 -2.79 3.13 6.87
C ARG A 92 -2.11 4.32 6.20
N ARG A 93 -0.78 4.28 6.09
CA ARG A 93 0.01 5.29 5.36
C ARG A 93 -0.51 5.53 3.93
N THR A 94 -0.98 4.48 3.26
CA THR A 94 -1.51 4.55 1.88
C THR A 94 -2.84 5.30 1.77
N GLN A 95 -3.53 5.54 2.88
CA GLN A 95 -4.81 6.27 2.91
C GLN A 95 -4.63 7.73 3.34
N LEU A 96 -3.41 8.13 3.72
CA LEU A 96 -3.07 9.48 4.13
C LEU A 96 -2.23 10.17 3.06
N CYS A 97 -2.57 11.41 2.76
CA CYS A 97 -1.84 12.29 1.86
C CYS A 97 -1.36 13.51 2.62
N ILE A 98 -0.14 13.97 2.33
CA ILE A 98 0.39 15.19 2.95
C ILE A 98 -0.33 16.40 2.32
N LYS A 99 -0.82 17.31 3.17
CA LYS A 99 -1.46 18.57 2.74
C LYS A 99 -0.46 19.37 1.88
N GLY A 100 -0.78 19.58 0.60
CA GLY A 100 0.06 20.32 -0.35
C GLY A 100 0.92 19.48 -1.29
N ALA A 101 0.92 18.14 -1.18
CA ALA A 101 1.53 17.30 -2.22
C ALA A 101 0.68 17.36 -3.49
N LYS A 102 1.31 17.65 -4.64
CA LYS A 102 0.73 17.58 -6.00
C LYS A 102 0.36 16.14 -6.45
N HIS A 103 -0.06 15.28 -5.51
CA HIS A 103 -0.77 14.04 -5.81
C HIS A 103 -2.28 14.27 -5.74
N PHE A 104 -2.69 15.46 -6.17
CA PHE A 104 -3.98 15.69 -6.82
C PHE A 104 -3.88 14.96 -8.17
N ASP A 105 -3.94 13.62 -8.13
CA ASP A 105 -4.15 12.87 -9.35
C ASP A 105 -5.61 13.11 -9.71
N ASP A 106 -5.82 14.19 -10.47
CA ASP A 106 -7.10 14.61 -11.01
C ASP A 106 -7.71 13.49 -11.90
N SER A 107 -6.93 12.47 -12.26
CA SER A 107 -7.41 11.20 -12.84
C SER A 107 -8.34 10.39 -11.93
N ALA A 108 -8.42 10.71 -10.63
CA ALA A 108 -9.40 10.13 -9.71
C ALA A 108 -10.64 11.02 -9.50
N ASN A 109 -10.75 12.16 -10.19
CA ASN A 109 -12.05 12.83 -10.38
C ASN A 109 -12.88 11.98 -11.35
N LEU A 110 -14.15 11.80 -11.01
CA LEU A 110 -15.17 11.00 -11.71
C LEU A 110 -15.38 11.40 -13.20
N ASP A 111 -14.72 12.46 -13.67
CA ASP A 111 -14.84 13.06 -15.01
C ASP A 111 -13.99 12.37 -16.10
N THR A 112 -13.06 11.49 -15.74
CA THR A 112 -12.30 10.70 -16.73
C THR A 112 -12.93 9.34 -17.05
N MET A 113 -14.14 9.06 -16.55
CA MET A 113 -14.86 7.85 -16.94
C MET A 113 -15.19 7.95 -18.45
N PRO A 114 -14.82 6.95 -19.27
CA PRO A 114 -14.93 7.00 -20.75
C PRO A 114 -16.38 7.07 -21.27
N LEU A 115 -17.36 7.24 -20.37
CA LEU A 115 -18.77 7.43 -20.68
C LEU A 115 -19.20 8.90 -20.80
N TYR A 116 -18.36 9.90 -20.45
CA TYR A 116 -18.73 11.31 -20.51
C TYR A 116 -18.05 12.12 -21.62
N ASN A 117 -17.17 11.50 -22.41
CA ASN A 117 -16.49 12.12 -23.55
C ASN A 117 -16.73 11.32 -24.84
N PRO A 118 -17.80 11.61 -25.61
CA PRO A 118 -18.09 10.89 -26.86
C PRO A 118 -17.03 11.07 -27.96
N GLU A 119 -16.12 12.04 -27.84
CA GLU A 119 -15.05 12.28 -28.83
C GLU A 119 -13.82 11.36 -28.72
N ALA A 120 -13.69 10.56 -27.64
CA ALA A 120 -12.58 9.61 -27.50
C ALA A 120 -12.72 8.35 -28.38
N PHE A 121 -13.86 8.17 -29.07
CA PHE A 121 -14.14 6.96 -29.85
C PHE A 121 -13.44 6.91 -31.23
N SER A 122 -12.76 7.97 -31.65
CA SER A 122 -12.21 8.08 -33.02
C SER A 122 -10.69 7.97 -33.10
N SER A 123 -10.05 7.18 -32.24
CA SER A 123 -8.66 6.75 -32.47
C SER A 123 -8.65 5.26 -32.86
N PRO A 124 -8.49 4.91 -34.15
CA PRO A 124 -8.40 3.52 -34.55
C PRO A 124 -7.17 2.86 -33.96
N VAL A 125 -7.38 1.70 -33.32
CA VAL A 125 -6.35 0.81 -32.77
C VAL A 125 -5.43 0.35 -33.90
N VAL A 126 -4.15 0.69 -33.80
CA VAL A 126 -3.09 0.20 -34.69
C VAL A 126 -2.65 -1.19 -34.22
N PRO A 127 -2.54 -2.20 -35.09
CA PRO A 127 -1.64 -3.33 -34.86
C PRO A 127 -0.50 -3.34 -35.89
N ASP A 128 0.71 -3.42 -35.35
CA ASP A 128 1.97 -3.65 -36.05
C ASP A 128 1.91 -4.91 -36.93
N ILE A 129 2.21 -4.76 -38.22
CA ILE A 129 2.53 -5.88 -39.10
C ILE A 129 3.89 -5.59 -39.73
N SER A 130 4.92 -6.17 -39.12
CA SER A 130 6.19 -6.53 -39.76
C SER A 130 6.04 -6.85 -41.27
N LYS A 131 6.73 -6.07 -42.12
CA LYS A 131 7.45 -6.52 -43.33
C LYS A 131 8.07 -5.35 -44.10
N SER A 132 9.40 -5.29 -44.02
CA SER A 132 10.35 -4.78 -45.03
C SER A 132 9.74 -4.23 -46.34
N SER A 133 9.89 -2.92 -46.58
CA SER A 133 10.19 -2.45 -47.93
C SER A 133 11.12 -1.23 -47.92
N ARG A 134 12.23 -1.42 -48.65
CA ARG A 134 13.34 -0.51 -48.90
C ARG A 134 12.88 0.86 -49.39
N TYR A 135 13.39 1.94 -48.80
CA TYR A 135 13.56 3.20 -49.52
C TYR A 135 15.05 3.45 -49.80
N LYS A 136 15.40 3.37 -51.08
CA LYS A 136 16.68 3.79 -51.65
C LYS A 136 16.79 5.31 -51.52
N SER A 137 17.90 5.77 -50.93
CA SER A 137 18.41 7.13 -51.09
C SER A 137 19.39 7.16 -52.26
N LYS A 138 19.17 8.03 -53.26
CA LYS A 138 20.21 8.90 -53.84
C LYS A 138 19.70 9.83 -54.94
N ARG A 139 20.07 11.09 -54.73
CA ARG A 139 20.19 12.24 -55.65
C ARG A 139 18.92 13.01 -55.97
#